data_AF-A0A662TYL3-F1
#
_entry.id   AF-A0A662TYL3-F1
#
_cell.length_a   1.000
_cell.length_b   1.000
_cell.length_c   1.000
_cell.angle_alpha   90.00
_cell.angle_beta   90.00
_cell.angle_gamma   90.00
#
_symmetry.space_group_name_H-M   'P 1'
#
loop_
_entity.id
_entity.type
_entity.pdbx_description
1 polymer ?
#
loop_
_entity_poly.entity_id
_entity_poly.type
_entity_poly.pdbx_seq_one_letter_code
_entity_poly.pdbx_strand_id
1 'polypeptide(L)' 'MLGKDFDKATKEDIERLVKRLERSDYSAWTKHDYKVALKRFYRWLNGGEEYSQGVVDKDHAQT' A
#
# COMPACT_ATOMS: atom_id res chain seq x y z
N MET A 1 9.12 -8.29 -3.66
CA MET A 1 8.13 -8.57 -2.61
C MET A 1 8.42 -7.75 -1.35
N LEU A 2 7.40 -7.56 -0.51
CA LEU A 2 7.38 -6.64 0.65
C LEU A 2 8.23 -7.12 1.83
N GLY A 3 8.36 -8.44 2.03
CA GLY A 3 9.18 -9.02 3.11
C GLY A 3 8.67 -8.73 4.53
N LYS A 4 7.41 -8.32 4.66
CA LYS A 4 6.72 -7.99 5.91
C LYS A 4 5.27 -8.46 5.83
N ASP A 5 4.64 -8.65 7.00
CA ASP A 5 3.21 -8.89 7.11
C ASP A 5 2.43 -7.70 6.52
N PHE A 6 1.32 -8.00 5.83
CA PHE A 6 0.57 -7.00 5.09
C PHE A 6 -0.07 -5.93 5.99
N ASP A 7 -0.53 -6.32 7.17
CA ASP A 7 -1.15 -5.46 8.20
C ASP A 7 -0.13 -4.57 8.93
N LYS A 8 1.16 -4.90 8.86
CA LYS A 8 2.26 -4.12 9.44
C LYS A 8 2.97 -3.21 8.43
N ALA A 9 2.56 -3.23 7.17
CA ALA A 9 3.17 -2.44 6.12
C ALA A 9 2.87 -0.94 6.29
N THR A 10 3.89 -0.10 6.30
CA THR A 10 3.69 1.37 6.33
C THR A 10 3.47 1.92 4.93
N LYS A 11 3.01 3.18 4.83
CA LYS A 11 2.89 3.89 3.54
C LYS A 11 4.20 3.86 2.75
N GLU A 12 5.33 4.07 3.43
CA GLU A 12 6.67 4.06 2.82
C GLU A 12 7.03 2.67 2.28
N ASP A 13 6.62 1.58 2.97
CA ASP A 13 6.81 0.22 2.47
C ASP A 13 6.07 0.01 1.14
N ILE A 14 4.83 0.51 1.05
CA ILE A 14 4.01 0.43 -0.18
C ILE A 14 4.59 1.28 -1.30
N GLU A 15 5.06 2.50 -0.99
CA GLU A 15 5.73 3.35 -1.97
C GLU A 15 7.00 2.69 -2.53
N ARG A 16 7.80 2.03 -1.68
CA ARG A 16 8.97 1.27 -2.14
C ARG A 16 8.59 0.08 -3.02
N LEU A 17 7.50 -0.61 -2.70
CA LEU A 17 6.96 -1.67 -3.56
C LEU A 17 6.56 -1.13 -4.93
N VAL A 18 5.80 -0.03 -4.98
CA VAL A 18 5.36 0.60 -6.23
C VAL A 18 6.56 1.09 -7.04
N LYS A 19 7.56 1.72 -6.41
CA LYS A 19 8.80 2.13 -7.11
C LYS A 19 9.52 0.95 -7.77
N ARG A 20 9.56 -0.22 -7.12
CA ARG A 20 10.12 -1.44 -7.71
C ARG A 20 9.27 -1.98 -8.85
N LEU A 21 7.95 -1.95 -8.71
CA LEU A 21 7.01 -2.35 -9.75
C LEU A 21 7.17 -1.50 -11.00
N GLU A 22 7.27 -0.17 -10.86
CA GLU A 22 7.45 0.74 -12.00
C GLU A 22 8.74 0.48 -12.78
N ARG A 23 9.81 0.05 -12.08
CA ARG A 23 11.11 -0.30 -12.68
C ARG A 23 11.19 -1.73 -13.23
N SER A 24 10.14 -2.53 -13.08
CA SER A 24 10.11 -3.90 -13.61
C SER A 24 9.83 -3.92 -15.12
N ASP A 25 10.12 -5.06 -15.75
CA ASP A 25 9.88 -5.29 -17.18
C ASP A 25 8.41 -5.61 -17.51
N TYR A 26 7.51 -5.51 -16.53
CA TYR A 26 6.09 -5.69 -16.78
C TYR A 26 5.53 -4.64 -17.73
N SER A 27 4.52 -5.07 -18.51
CA SER A 27 3.78 -4.16 -19.38
C SER A 27 3.13 -3.03 -18.56
N ALA A 28 2.91 -1.88 -19.18
CA ALA A 28 2.24 -0.75 -18.55
C ALA A 28 0.85 -1.15 -18.00
N TRP A 29 0.13 -2.01 -18.73
CA TRP A 29 -1.17 -2.52 -18.32
C TRP A 29 -1.07 -3.39 -17.05
N THR A 30 -0.11 -4.31 -17.01
CA THR A 30 0.14 -5.13 -15.82
C THR A 30 0.50 -4.27 -14.61
N LYS A 31 1.36 -3.26 -14.78
CA LYS A 31 1.70 -2.31 -13.69
C LYS A 31 0.47 -1.55 -13.20
N HIS A 32 -0.41 -1.15 -14.11
CA HIS A 32 -1.68 -0.52 -13.77
C HIS A 32 -2.56 -1.43 -12.91
N ASP A 33 -2.80 -2.66 -13.36
CA ASP A 33 -3.62 -3.64 -12.64
C ASP A 33 -3.08 -3.95 -11.24
N TYR A 34 -1.74 -4.08 -11.12
CA TYR A 34 -1.10 -4.24 -9.82
C TYR A 34 -1.37 -3.06 -8.87
N LYS A 35 -1.29 -1.82 -9.36
CA LYS A 35 -1.58 -0.63 -8.54
C LYS A 35 -3.05 -0.57 -8.10
N VAL A 36 -3.98 -0.93 -9.00
CA VAL A 36 -5.42 -1.00 -8.68
C VAL A 36 -5.68 -2.07 -7.63
N ALA A 37 -5.11 -3.26 -7.79
CA ALA A 37 -5.24 -4.36 -6.83
C ALA A 37 -4.66 -3.97 -5.46
N LEU A 38 -3.48 -3.36 -5.44
CA LEU A 38 -2.82 -2.91 -4.21
C LEU A 38 -3.68 -1.89 -3.45
N LYS A 39 -4.23 -0.89 -4.15
CA LYS A 39 -5.11 0.12 -3.54
C LYS A 39 -6.37 -0.52 -2.95
N ARG A 40 -7.01 -1.44 -3.67
CA ARG A 40 -8.22 -2.14 -3.18
C ARG A 40 -7.92 -3.04 -1.99
N PHE A 41 -6.81 -3.78 -2.03
CA PHE A 41 -6.39 -4.68 -0.97
C PHE A 41 -6.12 -3.93 0.33
N TYR A 42 -5.33 -2.85 0.30
CA TYR A 42 -5.05 -2.06 1.50
C TYR A 42 -6.25 -1.27 2.01
N ARG A 43 -7.17 -0.84 1.13
CA ARG A 43 -8.46 -0.28 1.55
C ARG A 43 -9.29 -1.32 2.32
N TRP A 44 -9.40 -2.54 1.79
CA TRP A 44 -10.11 -3.63 2.47
C TRP A 44 -9.47 -3.97 3.82
N LEU A 45 -8.14 -4.03 3.86
CA LEU A 45 -7.39 -4.36 5.09
C LEU A 45 -7.62 -3.34 6.21
N ASN A 46 -7.86 -2.07 5.86
CA ASN A 46 -8.10 -0.98 6.81
C ASN A 46 -9.58 -0.74 7.12
N GLY A 47 -10.43 -1.77 7.01
CA GLY A 47 -11.86 -1.66 7.34
C GLY A 47 -12.71 -0.96 6.28
N GLY A 48 -12.17 -0.75 5.07
CA GLY A 48 -12.94 -0.24 3.93
C GLY A 48 -13.04 1.29 3.84
N GLU A 49 -12.50 2.04 4.80
CA GLU A 49 -12.50 3.51 4.75
C GLU A 49 -11.52 4.06 3.71
N GLU A 50 -11.92 5.14 3.05
CA GLU A 50 -11.06 5.84 2.11
C GLU A 50 -10.05 6.69 2.90
N TYR A 51 -8.75 6.50 2.62
CA TYR A 51 -7.73 7.45 3.08
C TYR A 51 -8.00 8.81 2.44
N SER A 52 -8.78 9.65 3.10
CA SER A 52 -8.76 11.09 2.88
C SER A 52 -7.33 11.55 3.13
N GLN A 53 -6.75 12.29 2.18
CA GLN A 53 -5.43 12.89 2.33
C GLN A 53 -5.51 13.93 3.45
N GLY A 54 -5.29 13.47 4.68
CA GLY A 54 -5.25 14.25 5.90
C GLY A 54 -4.42 13.46 6.88
N VAL A 55 -3.26 14.00 7.24
CA VAL A 55 -2.41 13.55 8.33
C VAL A 55 -3.25 13.17 9.55
N VAL A 56 -3.17 11.92 10.00
CA VAL A 56 -3.56 11.57 11.36
C VAL A 56 -2.42 10.74 11.92
N ASP A 57 -1.64 11.42 12.76
CA ASP A 57 -0.59 10.89 13.59
C ASP A 57 -1.09 9.65 14.34
N LYS A 58 -0.38 8.53 14.21
CA LYS A 58 -0.62 7.37 15.08
C LYS A 58 0.19 7.53 16.36
N ASP A 59 -0.25 8.45 17.21
CA ASP A 59 -0.10 8.31 18.65
C ASP A 59 -1.34 7.62 19.21
N HIS A 60 -1.15 6.66 20.11
CA HIS A 60 -2.10 5.76 20.80
C HIS A 60 -2.11 4.32 20.25
N ALA A 61 -1.92 3.28 21.07
CA ALA A 61 -1.51 3.19 22.45
C ALA A 61 -1.01 1.77 22.68
N GLN A 62 0.13 1.62 23.34
CA GLN A 62 0.53 0.37 23.96
C GLN A 62 -0.26 0.27 25.26
N THR A 63 -1.11 -0.75 25.39
CA THR A 63 -1.65 -1.23 26.68
C THR A 63 -1.05 -2.60 26.94
#